data_AF-A0A8T6V912-F1
#
_entry.id   AF-A0A8T6V912-F1
#
_cell.length_a   1.000
_cell.length_b   1.000
_cell.length_c   1.000
_cell.angle_alpha   90.00
_cell.angle_beta   90.00
_cell.angle_gamma   90.00
#
_symmetry.space_group_name_H-M   'P 1'
#
loop_
_entity.id
_entity.type
_entity.pdbx_description
1 polymer ?
#
loop_
_entity_poly.entity_id
_entity_poly.type
_entity_poly.pdbx_seq_one_letter_code
_entity_poly.pdbx_strand_id
1 'polypeptide(L)' 'MQAFEDDLMMGLRLMDGLDTKSLNQRYNISFDPADCDYLISENLISASKNNISLSKQGVLVSDYIISRLL' A
#
# COMPACT_ATOMS: atom_id res chain seq x y z
N MET A 1 -12.90 7.75 -7.19
CA MET A 1 -12.51 7.01 -5.97
C MET A 1 -11.98 5.63 -6.33
N GLN A 2 -12.73 4.83 -7.09
CA GLN A 2 -12.33 3.48 -7.49
C GLN A 2 -10.95 3.38 -8.17
N ALA A 3 -10.63 4.27 -9.13
CA ALA A 3 -9.32 4.26 -9.80
C ALA A 3 -8.12 4.49 -8.85
N PHE A 4 -8.30 5.28 -7.78
CA PHE A 4 -7.27 5.49 -6.76
C PHE A 4 -7.05 4.22 -5.94
N GLU A 5 -8.14 3.57 -5.52
CA GLU A 5 -8.10 2.33 -4.75
C GLU A 5 -7.45 1.19 -5.56
N ASP A 6 -7.76 1.10 -6.86
CA ASP A 6 -7.16 0.12 -7.77
C ASP A 6 -5.65 0.35 -7.94
N ASP A 7 -5.22 1.60 -8.15
CA ASP A 7 -3.80 1.96 -8.26
C ASP A 7 -3.04 1.68 -6.95
N LEU A 8 -3.65 1.97 -5.80
CA LEU A 8 -3.09 1.69 -4.48
C LEU A 8 -2.90 0.18 -4.29
N MET A 9 -3.93 -0.62 -4.56
CA MET A 9 -3.89 -2.08 -4.42
C MET A 9 -2.89 -2.72 -5.38
N MET A 10 -2.84 -2.25 -6.63
CA MET A 10 -1.88 -2.73 -7.61
C MET A 10 -0.44 -2.35 -7.23
N GLY A 11 -0.20 -1.12 -6.79
CA GLY A 11 1.11 -0.64 -6.36
C GLY A 11 1.64 -1.40 -5.14
N LEU A 12 0.79 -1.68 -4.16
CA LEU A 12 1.17 -2.46 -2.97
C LEU A 12 1.57 -3.91 -3.28
N ARG A 13 1.11 -4.45 -4.42
CA ARG A 13 1.46 -5.81 -4.90
C ARG A 13 2.75 -5.87 -5.71
N LEU A 14 3.25 -4.75 -6.19
CA LEU A 14 4.53 -4.71 -6.89
C LEU A 14 5.67 -4.94 -5.90
N MET A 15 6.70 -5.68 -6.32
CA MET A 15 7.85 -5.96 -5.44
C MET A 15 8.55 -4.68 -4.94
N ASP A 16 8.54 -3.62 -5.74
CA ASP A 16 9.20 -2.35 -5.42
C ASP A 16 8.32 -1.41 -4.56
N GLY A 17 7.05 -1.76 -4.34
CA GLY A 17 6.08 -0.92 -3.64
C GLY A 17 5.47 0.19 -4.50
N LEU A 18 4.79 1.11 -3.82
CA LEU A 18 4.06 2.23 -4.40
C LEU A 18 4.75 3.56 -4.08
N ASP A 19 5.14 4.29 -5.13
CA ASP A 19 5.60 5.67 -5.02
C ASP A 19 4.42 6.59 -4.64
N THR A 20 4.37 6.98 -3.37
CA THR A 20 3.29 7.79 -2.83
C THR A 20 3.34 9.23 -3.29
N LYS A 21 4.51 9.74 -3.69
CA LYS A 21 4.63 11.08 -4.25
C LYS A 21 3.96 11.14 -5.62
N SER A 22 4.26 10.16 -6.48
CA SER A 22 3.63 10.04 -7.79
C SER A 22 2.12 9.81 -7.69
N LEU A 23 1.67 9.00 -6.73
CA LEU A 23 0.26 8.76 -6.46
C LEU A 23 -0.47 10.04 -6.00
N ASN A 24 0.10 10.76 -5.03
CA ASN A 24 -0.45 12.01 -4.52
C ASN A 24 -0.63 13.06 -5.62
N GLN A 25 0.38 13.19 -6.50
CA GLN A 25 0.32 14.10 -7.65
C GLN A 25 -0.76 13.69 -8.64
N ARG A 26 -0.89 12.39 -8.96
CA ARG A 26 -1.87 11.88 -9.92
C ARG A 26 -3.30 12.14 -9.47
N TYR A 27 -3.59 11.95 -8.19
CA TYR A 27 -4.94 12.02 -7.65
C TYR A 27 -5.25 13.33 -6.91
N ASN A 28 -4.29 14.24 -6.80
CA ASN A 28 -4.38 15.50 -6.03
C ASN A 28 -4.84 15.26 -4.58
N ILE A 29 -4.18 14.32 -3.91
CA ILE A 29 -4.44 13.93 -2.51
C ILE A 29 -3.18 14.09 -1.65
N SER A 30 -3.35 13.96 -0.33
CA SER A 30 -2.26 13.95 0.65
C SER A 30 -2.27 12.64 1.43
N PHE A 31 -1.72 11.58 0.85
CA PHE A 31 -1.47 10.32 1.54
C PHE A 31 -0.02 10.29 2.05
N ASP A 32 0.17 10.16 3.37
CA ASP A 32 1.46 9.92 3.99
C ASP A 32 1.54 8.47 4.48
N PRO A 33 2.50 7.64 4.00
CA PRO A 33 2.75 6.32 4.55
C PRO A 33 2.94 6.28 6.06
N ALA A 34 3.43 7.36 6.67
CA ALA A 34 3.61 7.47 8.11
C ALA A 34 2.26 7.43 8.87
N ASP A 35 1.15 7.80 8.23
CA ASP A 35 -0.18 7.71 8.87
C ASP A 35 -0.64 6.26 9.09
N CYS A 36 0.09 5.27 8.53
CA CYS A 36 -0.20 3.85 8.65
C CYS A 36 0.54 3.18 9.83
N ASP A 37 0.77 3.90 10.93
CA ASP A 37 1.57 3.46 12.09
C ASP A 37 1.23 2.04 12.59
N TYR A 38 -0.05 1.69 12.67
CA TYR A 38 -0.49 0.36 13.11
C TYR A 38 -0.03 -0.76 12.16
N LEU A 39 -0.09 -0.53 10.85
CA LEU A 39 0.34 -1.53 9.87
C LEU A 39 1.87 -1.69 9.86
N ILE A 40 2.60 -0.61 10.18
CA ILE A 40 4.05 -0.62 10.35
C ILE A 40 4.42 -1.38 11.62
N SER A 41 3.74 -1.11 12.75
CA SER A 41 4.02 -1.76 14.04
C SER A 41 3.75 -3.26 14.02
N GLU A 42 2.74 -3.69 13.27
CA GLU A 42 2.40 -5.10 13.06
C GLU A 42 3.26 -5.77 11.97
N ASN A 43 4.27 -5.08 11.43
CA ASN A 43 5.15 -5.57 10.37
C ASN A 43 4.37 -6.07 9.14
N LEU A 44 3.24 -5.43 8.80
CA LEU A 44 2.44 -5.73 7.61
C LEU A 44 2.91 -4.92 6.40
N ILE A 45 3.37 -3.70 6.63
CA ILE A 45 3.93 -2.82 5.59
C ILE A 45 5.32 -2.32 5.98
N SER A 46 6.10 -1.97 4.97
CA SER A 46 7.31 -1.15 5.11
C SER A 46 7.03 0.22 4.51
N ALA A 47 7.29 1.27 5.29
CA ALA A 47 7.06 2.64 4.87
C ALA A 47 8.36 3.43 4.88
N SER A 48 8.55 4.25 3.85
CA SER A 48 9.58 5.28 3.75
C SER A 48 8.94 6.56 3.23
N LYS A 49 9.69 7.67 3.25
CA LYS A 49 9.16 9.01 2.96
C LYS A 49 8.31 9.13 1.67
N ASN A 50 8.61 8.36 0.63
CA ASN A 50 7.86 8.39 -0.64
C ASN A 50 7.50 7.00 -1.15
N ASN A 51 7.61 5.95 -0.33
CA ASN A 51 7.33 4.59 -0.79
C ASN A 51 6.68 3.78 0.33
N ILE A 52 5.66 3.01 -0.03
CA ILE A 52 5.00 2.03 0.82
C ILE A 52 5.00 0.68 0.10
N SER A 53 5.41 -0.38 0.78
CA SER A 53 5.37 -1.75 0.25
C SER A 53 4.82 -2.72 1.28
N LEU A 54 4.27 -3.84 0.81
CA LEU A 54 3.91 -4.93 1.71
C LEU A 54 5.17 -5.63 2.22
N SER A 55 5.19 -5.97 3.51
CA SER A 55 6.17 -6.92 4.03
C SER A 55 5.84 -8.33 3.53
N LYS A 56 6.72 -9.30 3.76
CA LYS A 56 6.41 -10.72 3.49
C LYS A 56 5.13 -11.19 4.20
N GLN A 57 4.89 -10.72 5.41
CA GLN A 57 3.69 -11.06 6.18
C GLN A 57 2.47 -10.32 5.63
N GLY A 58 2.62 -9.06 5.24
CA GLY A 58 1.57 -8.28 4.58
C GLY A 58 1.10 -8.91 3.27
N VAL A 59 2.03 -9.42 2.46
CA VAL A 59 1.71 -10.16 1.23
C VAL A 59 0.82 -11.36 1.54
N LEU A 60 1.22 -12.22 2.48
CA LEU A 60 0.44 -13.41 2.87
C LEU A 60 -0.97 -13.07 3.37
N VAL A 61 -1.08 -12.03 4.21
CA VAL A 61 -2.38 -11.57 4.73
C VAL A 61 -3.24 -11.02 3.59
N SER A 62 -2.67 -10.20 2.71
CA SER A 62 -3.39 -9.61 1.58
C SER A 62 -3.89 -10.67 0.60
N ASP A 63 -3.07 -11.68 0.31
CA ASP A 63 -3.42 -12.79 -0.58
C ASP A 63 -4.53 -13.65 0.04
N TYR A 64 -4.47 -13.90 1.35
CA TYR A 64 -5.51 -14.63 2.06
C TYR A 64 -6.86 -13.90 2.05
N ILE A 65 -6.87 -12.58 2.24
CA ILE A 65 -8.10 -11.78 2.20
C ILE A 65 -8.67 -11.77 0.77
N ILE A 66 -7.83 -11.48 -0.22
CA ILE A 66 -8.27 -11.33 -1.61
C ILE A 66 -8.77 -12.65 -2.18
N SER A 67 -8.10 -13.77 -1.88
CA SER A 67 -8.55 -15.12 -2.30
C SER A 67 -9.87 -15.58 -1.68
N ARG A 68 -10.39 -14.87 -0.67
CA ARG A 68 -11.71 -15.12 -0.07
C ARG A 68 -12.79 -14.15 -0.54
N LEU A 69 -12.39 -13.04 -1.14
CA LEU A 69 -13.30 -12.03 -1.69
C LEU A 69 -13.58 -12.26 -3.18
N LEU A 70 -12.70 -12.99 -3.86
CA LEU A 70 -12.84 -13.48 -5.25
C LEU A 70 -13.28 -14.95 -5.27
#